data_AF-A0A6J1LIB1-F1
#
_entry.id   AF-A0A6J1LIB1-F1
#
_cell.length_a   1.000
_cell.length_b   1.000
_cell.length_c   1.000
_cell.angle_alpha   90.00
_cell.angle_beta   90.00
_cell.angle_gamma   90.00
#
_symmetry.space_group_name_H-M   'P 1'
#
loop_
_entity.id
_entity.type
_entity.pdbx_description
1 polymer ?
#
loop_
_entity_poly.entity_id
_entity_poly.type
_entity_poly.pdbx_seq_one_letter_code
_entity_poly.pdbx_strand_id
1 'polypeptide(L)'
;MWKLLLIAILAINNCNAVLETDANTLVLLDNLAIRETHSIFFKTLQDRGFKLTYKLADDSGLLLSRYGEYLYKNLIIFAPSVEEFGGDISVERLAQFVDDGGNVLVAGSEKSGDALREFASECGFELDEEKAAVIDHLHYDVSDAGDHTTILTSALNLIDAATVVGSDNRKADAAPLLYRGTGLIADKENPLVLKLLTAESSAYSYNPESSVSDYPHAVGRNTLLIAALQARNNARVVFSGSLQFFADETFTMAVQYAQNGAFHKQAGNRAVAESISKWVFGESGRLRVASVRHNKVGESNPPEQAYTITDPVVYTIAIEELVQGTWQSFKANDIQLEFVRIDPFVRTFLKQTKGGSYEARFKIPDVYGVYQFKVDYNRVGYTHLYNTTQVSVRPLEHTQYERFIPSAFPYYTSAFSMMIGVFVFSFVFLHFKEEATGAGKSSKDDKKTQ
;
A
#
# COMPACT_ATOMS: atom_id res chain seq x y z
N MET A 1 -11.50 -14.14 51.08
CA MET A 1 -11.41 -12.90 50.28
C MET A 1 -9.98 -12.44 49.98
N TRP A 2 -8.95 -12.76 50.78
CA TRP A 2 -7.55 -12.38 50.46
C TRP A 2 -6.90 -13.22 49.32
N LYS A 3 -7.28 -14.50 49.16
CA LYS A 3 -6.69 -15.40 48.13
C LYS A 3 -7.14 -15.10 46.69
N LEU A 4 -8.30 -14.46 46.48
CA LEU A 4 -8.77 -14.05 45.14
C LEU A 4 -8.09 -12.76 44.66
N LEU A 5 -7.66 -11.90 45.59
CA LEU A 5 -6.91 -10.68 45.24
C LEU A 5 -5.48 -10.99 44.78
N LEU A 6 -4.88 -12.08 45.28
CA LEU A 6 -3.54 -12.54 44.88
C LEU A 6 -3.50 -13.15 43.46
N ILE A 7 -4.62 -13.70 42.98
CA ILE A 7 -4.74 -14.17 41.58
C ILE A 7 -4.90 -12.96 40.63
N ALA A 8 -5.55 -11.88 41.08
CA ALA A 8 -5.63 -10.64 40.32
C ALA A 8 -4.28 -9.89 40.23
N ILE A 9 -3.40 -10.02 41.23
CA ILE A 9 -2.05 -9.42 41.21
C ILE A 9 -1.06 -10.27 40.39
N LEU A 10 -1.26 -11.59 40.28
CA LEU A 10 -0.51 -12.43 39.34
C LEU A 10 -0.95 -12.28 37.87
N ALA A 11 -2.09 -11.62 37.61
CA ALA A 11 -2.60 -11.37 36.27
C ALA A 11 -2.10 -10.07 35.61
N ILE A 12 -1.30 -9.24 36.30
CA ILE A 12 -0.99 -7.88 35.83
C ILE A 12 0.50 -7.65 35.45
N ASN A 13 1.43 -8.56 35.78
CA ASN A 13 2.87 -8.31 35.53
C ASN A 13 3.58 -9.26 34.54
N ASN A 14 2.85 -10.03 33.72
CA ASN A 14 3.45 -10.78 32.59
C ASN A 14 2.80 -10.43 31.24
N CYS A 15 2.32 -9.19 31.08
CA CYS A 15 2.05 -8.63 29.77
C CYS A 15 3.22 -7.75 29.33
N ASN A 16 4.40 -8.37 29.18
CA ASN A 16 5.34 -7.89 28.18
C ASN A 16 5.05 -8.73 26.95
N ALA A 17 4.09 -8.27 26.13
CA ALA A 17 4.16 -8.57 24.72
C ALA A 17 5.43 -7.90 24.20
N VAL A 18 6.56 -8.62 24.32
CA VAL A 18 7.74 -8.36 23.51
C VAL A 18 7.22 -8.56 22.09
N LEU A 19 7.02 -7.46 21.36
CA LEU A 19 6.91 -7.55 19.91
C LEU A 19 8.09 -8.39 19.45
N GLU A 20 7.82 -9.44 18.66
CA GLU A 20 8.84 -10.17 17.92
C GLU A 20 9.64 -9.18 17.06
N THR A 21 10.68 -8.59 17.63
CA THR A 21 11.81 -8.07 16.89
C THR A 21 12.93 -9.10 16.91
N ASP A 22 12.58 -10.39 16.74
CA ASP A 22 13.52 -11.38 16.19
C ASP A 22 13.61 -11.15 14.67
N ALA A 23 13.97 -9.92 14.30
CA ALA A 23 14.26 -9.54 12.92
C ALA A 23 15.67 -10.05 12.58
N ASN A 24 15.81 -11.38 12.54
CA ASN A 24 17.02 -12.03 12.06
C ASN A 24 17.29 -11.52 10.65
N THR A 25 18.45 -10.90 10.49
CA THR A 25 18.87 -10.25 9.25
C THR A 25 20.18 -10.88 8.80
N LEU A 26 20.17 -11.45 7.60
CA LEU A 26 21.37 -11.98 6.97
C LEU A 26 22.10 -10.84 6.26
N VAL A 27 23.39 -10.70 6.53
CA VAL A 27 24.26 -9.73 5.87
C VAL A 27 25.29 -10.50 5.05
N LEU A 28 25.19 -10.39 3.73
CA LEU A 28 26.16 -10.92 2.79
C LEU A 28 27.21 -9.85 2.50
N LEU A 29 28.47 -10.20 2.70
CA LEU A 29 29.62 -9.34 2.48
C LEU A 29 30.50 -9.92 1.37
N ASP A 30 31.07 -9.05 0.55
CA ASP A 30 32.15 -9.44 -0.38
C ASP A 30 33.43 -9.79 0.38
N ASN A 31 33.78 -8.99 1.39
CA ASN A 31 34.91 -9.23 2.27
C ASN A 31 34.54 -8.87 3.71
N LEU A 32 35.08 -9.60 4.69
CA LEU A 32 34.89 -9.35 6.12
C LEU A 32 35.32 -7.93 6.55
N ALA A 33 36.24 -7.30 5.82
CA ALA A 33 36.66 -5.91 6.07
C ALA A 33 35.49 -4.90 5.97
N ILE A 34 34.46 -5.19 5.15
CA ILE A 34 33.29 -4.31 4.99
C ILE A 34 32.56 -4.11 6.32
N ARG A 35 32.61 -5.11 7.20
CA ARG A 35 32.04 -5.01 8.55
C ARG A 35 32.67 -3.90 9.38
N GLU A 36 33.97 -3.68 9.23
CA GLU A 36 34.71 -2.65 9.95
C GLU A 36 34.52 -1.28 9.32
N THR A 37 34.48 -1.21 7.98
CA THR A 37 34.32 0.07 7.26
C THR A 37 32.90 0.63 7.26
N HIS A 38 31.88 -0.20 7.57
CA HIS A 38 30.47 0.18 7.67
C HIS A 38 29.94 -0.02 9.09
N SER A 39 30.82 0.10 10.09
CA SER A 39 30.50 -0.22 11.48
C SER A 39 29.43 0.69 12.06
N ILE A 40 29.37 1.97 11.67
CA ILE A 40 28.36 2.94 12.12
C ILE A 40 26.97 2.51 11.64
N PHE A 41 26.85 2.12 10.36
CA PHE A 41 25.59 1.66 9.79
C PHE A 41 25.08 0.40 10.51
N PHE A 42 25.93 -0.63 10.63
CA PHE A 42 25.55 -1.87 11.29
C PHE A 42 25.26 -1.70 12.78
N LYS A 43 26.02 -0.85 13.47
CA LYS A 43 25.75 -0.52 14.88
C LYS A 43 24.39 0.15 15.04
N THR A 44 24.02 1.06 14.13
CA THR A 44 22.69 1.69 14.18
C THR A 44 21.56 0.66 13.97
N LEU A 45 21.77 -0.39 13.19
CA LEU A 45 20.82 -1.51 13.07
C LEU A 45 20.77 -2.36 14.35
N GLN A 46 21.92 -2.70 14.94
CA GLN A 46 21.98 -3.46 16.19
C GLN A 46 21.36 -2.70 17.36
N ASP A 47 21.58 -1.39 17.46
CA ASP A 47 21.00 -0.51 18.48
C ASP A 47 19.47 -0.44 18.38
N ARG A 48 18.89 -0.69 17.19
CA ARG A 48 17.44 -0.81 16.98
C ARG A 48 16.88 -2.21 17.28
N GLY A 49 17.73 -3.19 17.61
CA GLY A 49 17.34 -4.54 18.01
C GLY A 49 17.42 -5.60 16.90
N PHE A 50 18.00 -5.29 15.73
CA PHE A 50 18.19 -6.29 14.67
C PHE A 50 19.32 -7.27 15.02
N LYS A 51 19.06 -8.57 14.84
CA LYS A 51 20.06 -9.64 14.99
C LYS A 51 20.77 -9.85 13.65
N LEU A 52 21.99 -9.32 13.52
CA LEU A 52 22.78 -9.40 12.28
C LEU A 52 23.66 -10.65 12.27
N THR A 53 23.48 -11.49 11.25
CA THR A 53 24.37 -12.63 10.94
C THR A 53 25.21 -12.30 9.72
N TYR A 54 26.52 -12.20 9.89
CA TYR A 54 27.44 -11.90 8.80
C TYR A 54 27.94 -13.18 8.14
N LYS A 55 27.88 -13.23 6.81
CA LYS A 55 28.45 -14.30 6.00
C LYS A 55 29.09 -13.71 4.75
N LEU A 56 30.04 -14.44 4.17
CA LEU A 56 30.56 -14.12 2.84
C LEU A 56 29.56 -14.54 1.78
N ALA A 57 29.47 -13.80 0.68
CA ALA A 57 28.50 -14.06 -0.39
C ALA A 57 28.77 -15.37 -1.17
N ASP A 58 30.00 -15.87 -1.15
CA ASP A 58 30.48 -17.08 -1.82
C ASP A 58 30.46 -18.34 -0.91
N ASP A 59 29.97 -18.23 0.33
CA ASP A 59 29.95 -19.35 1.27
C ASP A 59 28.96 -20.46 0.83
N SER A 60 29.50 -21.63 0.51
CA SER A 60 28.71 -22.84 0.15
C SER A 60 27.69 -23.27 1.22
N GLY A 61 27.85 -22.85 2.47
CA GLY A 61 26.93 -23.14 3.59
C GLY A 61 25.79 -22.14 3.75
N LEU A 62 25.56 -21.26 2.78
CA LEU A 62 24.47 -20.29 2.78
C LEU A 62 23.10 -20.94 2.56
N LEU A 63 22.16 -20.60 3.44
CA LEU A 63 20.78 -21.08 3.41
C LEU A 63 19.86 -19.91 3.78
N LEU A 64 18.88 -19.61 2.93
CA LEU A 64 17.84 -18.60 3.20
C LEU A 64 16.64 -19.23 3.92
N SER A 65 16.24 -20.43 3.50
CA SER A 65 15.16 -21.19 4.09
C SER A 65 15.61 -22.61 4.45
N ARG A 66 14.88 -23.22 5.38
CA ARG A 66 15.07 -24.62 5.76
C ARG A 66 13.69 -25.24 6.01
N TYR A 67 13.41 -26.35 5.35
CA TYR A 67 12.12 -27.07 5.44
C TYR A 67 10.89 -26.18 5.11
N GLY A 68 11.05 -25.20 4.21
CA GLY A 68 9.96 -24.31 3.81
C GLY A 68 9.73 -23.10 4.74
N GLU A 69 10.55 -22.94 5.79
CA GLU A 69 10.53 -21.74 6.63
C GLU A 69 11.78 -20.88 6.39
N TYR A 70 11.59 -19.57 6.26
CA TYR A 70 12.70 -18.61 6.15
C TYR A 70 13.39 -18.40 7.49
N LEU A 71 14.72 -18.52 7.50
CA LEU A 71 15.53 -18.31 8.70
C LEU A 71 15.70 -16.82 9.02
N TYR A 72 15.54 -15.96 8.02
CA TYR A 72 15.75 -14.52 8.06
C TYR A 72 14.54 -13.80 7.52
N LYS A 73 14.18 -12.66 8.13
CA LYS A 73 13.11 -11.77 7.65
C LYS A 73 13.63 -10.71 6.70
N ASN A 74 14.91 -10.34 6.85
CA ASN A 74 15.56 -9.31 6.06
C ASN A 74 16.90 -9.82 5.51
N LEU A 75 17.28 -9.31 4.35
CA LEU A 75 18.56 -9.60 3.70
C LEU A 75 19.26 -8.28 3.34
N ILE A 76 20.55 -8.19 3.64
CA ILE A 76 21.42 -7.09 3.22
C ILE A 76 22.53 -7.68 2.36
N ILE A 77 22.67 -7.19 1.13
CA ILE A 77 23.69 -7.62 0.19
C ILE A 77 24.67 -6.47 -0.03
N PHE A 78 25.74 -6.48 0.75
CA PHE A 78 26.90 -5.59 0.61
C PHE A 78 28.05 -6.37 -0.03
N ALA A 79 27.74 -7.00 -1.16
CA ALA A 79 28.66 -7.83 -1.91
C ALA A 79 28.63 -7.45 -3.40
N PRO A 80 29.18 -6.29 -3.79
CA PRO A 80 29.02 -5.77 -5.14
C PRO A 80 29.66 -6.66 -6.21
N SER A 81 30.85 -7.21 -5.97
CA SER A 81 31.64 -8.02 -6.92
C SER A 81 31.26 -9.50 -6.98
N VAL A 82 30.09 -9.87 -6.47
CA VAL A 82 29.64 -11.26 -6.51
C VAL A 82 29.14 -11.60 -7.93
N GLU A 83 29.77 -12.60 -8.55
CA GLU A 83 29.31 -13.15 -9.83
C GLU A 83 28.23 -14.22 -9.62
N GLU A 84 28.40 -15.08 -8.61
CA GLU A 84 27.45 -16.10 -8.21
C GLU A 84 27.39 -16.19 -6.69
N PHE A 85 26.19 -16.34 -6.14
CA PHE A 85 26.00 -16.56 -4.70
C PHE A 85 26.30 -18.02 -4.33
N GLY A 86 26.84 -18.21 -3.12
CA GLY A 86 27.12 -19.55 -2.58
C GLY A 86 25.86 -20.27 -2.04
N GLY A 87 25.93 -21.60 -2.00
CA GLY A 87 24.95 -22.44 -1.29
C GLY A 87 23.60 -22.55 -2.00
N ASP A 88 22.50 -22.34 -1.26
CA ASP A 88 21.11 -22.35 -1.77
C ASP A 88 20.63 -20.97 -2.22
N ILE A 89 21.51 -19.96 -2.21
CA ILE A 89 21.15 -18.61 -2.66
C ILE A 89 21.38 -18.53 -4.17
N SER A 90 20.30 -18.30 -4.91
CA SER A 90 20.32 -17.96 -6.33
C SER A 90 19.43 -16.74 -6.57
N VAL A 91 19.54 -16.11 -7.74
CA VAL A 91 18.70 -14.96 -8.10
C VAL A 91 17.21 -15.34 -8.06
N GLU A 92 16.85 -16.53 -8.57
CA GLU A 92 15.50 -17.07 -8.49
C GLU A 92 14.99 -17.21 -7.04
N ARG A 93 15.84 -17.70 -6.13
CA ARG A 93 15.48 -17.84 -4.71
C ARG A 93 15.38 -16.48 -4.00
N LEU A 94 16.17 -15.49 -4.41
CA LEU A 94 16.05 -14.13 -3.92
C LEU A 94 14.76 -13.47 -4.39
N ALA A 95 14.37 -13.66 -5.65
CA ALA A 95 13.07 -13.21 -6.17
C ALA A 95 11.92 -13.87 -5.39
N GLN A 96 11.98 -15.18 -5.18
CA GLN A 96 11.00 -15.90 -4.36
C GLN A 96 10.94 -15.38 -2.91
N PHE A 97 12.08 -15.07 -2.32
CA PHE A 97 12.14 -14.48 -0.98
C PHE A 97 11.41 -13.12 -0.92
N VAL A 98 11.54 -12.29 -1.96
CA VAL A 98 10.81 -11.02 -2.08
C VAL A 98 9.32 -11.28 -2.28
N ASP A 99 8.93 -12.24 -3.12
CA ASP A 99 7.53 -12.63 -3.36
C ASP A 99 6.83 -13.16 -2.10
N ASP A 100 7.58 -13.79 -1.20
CA ASP A 100 7.08 -14.29 0.09
C ASP A 100 7.08 -13.22 1.20
N GLY A 101 7.49 -11.98 0.90
CA GLY A 101 7.40 -10.84 1.81
C GLY A 101 8.72 -10.44 2.50
N GLY A 102 9.85 -11.01 2.07
CA GLY A 102 11.18 -10.66 2.56
C GLY A 102 11.63 -9.27 2.09
N ASN A 103 12.32 -8.53 2.95
CA ASN A 103 12.87 -7.22 2.60
C ASN A 103 14.36 -7.35 2.25
N VAL A 104 14.79 -6.66 1.18
CA VAL A 104 16.16 -6.76 0.68
C VAL A 104 16.77 -5.36 0.50
N LEU A 105 17.97 -5.15 1.03
CA LEU A 105 18.78 -3.97 0.78
C LEU A 105 20.04 -4.38 0.02
N VAL A 106 20.21 -3.87 -1.19
CA VAL A 106 21.35 -4.18 -2.06
C VAL A 106 22.20 -2.92 -2.25
N ALA A 107 23.52 -3.07 -2.13
CA ALA A 107 24.47 -2.02 -2.45
C ALA A 107 25.47 -2.51 -3.52
N GLY A 108 25.40 -1.90 -4.69
CA GLY A 108 26.32 -2.10 -5.80
C GLY A 108 27.57 -1.23 -5.71
N SER A 109 28.41 -1.31 -6.73
CA SER A 109 29.55 -0.41 -6.93
C SER A 109 29.93 -0.36 -8.42
N GLU A 110 31.02 0.32 -8.76
CA GLU A 110 31.64 0.27 -10.09
C GLU A 110 32.00 -1.17 -10.50
N LYS A 111 32.17 -2.09 -9.53
CA LYS A 111 32.47 -3.52 -9.74
C LYS A 111 31.24 -4.41 -9.52
N SER A 112 30.06 -3.95 -9.91
CA SER A 112 28.84 -4.77 -9.75
C SER A 112 28.93 -6.01 -10.65
N GLY A 113 28.85 -7.21 -10.07
CA GLY A 113 28.89 -8.49 -10.79
C GLY A 113 27.54 -8.91 -11.39
N ASP A 114 27.54 -10.01 -12.14
CA ASP A 114 26.38 -10.48 -12.90
C ASP A 114 25.17 -10.83 -12.02
N ALA A 115 25.36 -11.53 -10.90
CA ALA A 115 24.26 -11.91 -10.00
C ALA A 115 23.47 -10.70 -9.47
N LEU A 116 24.13 -9.57 -9.21
CA LEU A 116 23.45 -8.34 -8.77
C LEU A 116 22.70 -7.67 -9.91
N ARG A 117 23.26 -7.66 -11.13
CA ARG A 117 22.58 -7.13 -12.32
C ARG A 117 21.33 -7.93 -12.66
N GLU A 118 21.43 -9.26 -12.62
CA GLU A 118 20.30 -10.16 -12.89
C GLU A 118 19.20 -9.96 -11.84
N PHE A 119 19.55 -9.90 -10.55
CA PHE A 119 18.57 -9.63 -9.50
C PHE A 119 17.93 -8.23 -9.60
N ALA A 120 18.69 -7.22 -10.02
CA ALA A 120 18.15 -5.89 -10.29
C ALA A 120 17.14 -5.94 -11.45
N SER A 121 17.46 -6.67 -12.53
CA SER A 121 16.60 -6.86 -13.70
C SER A 121 15.26 -7.52 -13.33
N GLU A 122 15.29 -8.56 -12.50
CA GLU A 122 14.08 -9.21 -11.95
C GLU A 122 13.20 -8.23 -11.15
N CYS A 123 13.81 -7.23 -10.53
CA CYS A 123 13.11 -6.18 -9.79
C CYS A 123 12.67 -4.98 -10.66
N GLY A 124 12.96 -4.99 -11.97
CA GLY A 124 12.64 -3.90 -12.90
C GLY A 124 13.64 -2.75 -12.91
N PHE A 125 14.88 -3.01 -12.50
CA PHE A 125 16.01 -2.08 -12.56
C PHE A 125 17.10 -2.59 -13.48
N GLU A 126 17.69 -1.69 -14.26
CA GLU A 126 18.88 -1.98 -15.05
C GLU A 126 20.07 -1.30 -14.37
N LEU A 127 21.06 -2.10 -13.98
CA LEU A 127 22.35 -1.64 -13.50
C LEU A 127 23.30 -1.52 -14.69
N ASP A 128 24.15 -0.50 -14.67
CA ASP A 128 25.15 -0.30 -15.71
C ASP A 128 26.23 -1.40 -15.71
N GLU A 129 27.02 -1.46 -16.78
CA GLU A 129 28.08 -2.45 -16.96
C GLU A 129 29.17 -2.34 -15.88
N GLU A 130 29.97 -3.41 -15.74
CA GLU A 130 31.14 -3.37 -14.86
C GLU A 130 32.11 -2.26 -15.32
N LYS A 131 32.70 -1.56 -14.35
CA LYS A 131 33.56 -0.38 -14.49
C LYS A 131 32.83 0.91 -14.87
N ALA A 132 31.53 0.87 -15.13
CA ALA A 132 30.76 2.10 -15.27
C ALA A 132 30.59 2.79 -13.91
N ALA A 133 30.78 4.11 -13.92
CA ALA A 133 30.60 4.97 -12.78
C ALA A 133 29.73 6.16 -13.16
N VAL A 134 29.00 6.72 -12.19
CA VAL A 134 28.32 7.99 -12.40
C VAL A 134 29.34 9.13 -12.33
N ILE A 135 29.46 9.88 -13.43
CA ILE A 135 30.40 10.97 -13.61
C ILE A 135 29.63 12.28 -13.67
N ASP A 136 30.10 13.30 -12.93
CA ASP A 136 29.60 14.67 -13.04
C ASP A 136 30.75 15.68 -12.93
N HIS A 137 31.07 16.36 -14.03
CA HIS A 137 32.16 17.34 -14.05
C HIS A 137 31.82 18.71 -13.44
N LEU A 138 30.55 18.94 -13.07
CA LEU A 138 30.09 20.19 -12.46
C LEU A 138 29.90 20.04 -10.95
N HIS A 139 29.41 18.89 -10.49
CA HIS A 139 29.05 18.64 -9.10
C HIS A 139 29.86 17.49 -8.50
N TYR A 140 31.17 17.69 -8.34
CA TYR A 140 32.07 16.72 -7.71
C TYR A 140 32.78 17.31 -6.48
N ASP A 141 33.22 16.43 -5.60
CA ASP A 141 33.96 16.81 -4.40
C ASP A 141 35.44 17.14 -4.70
N VAL A 142 36.02 18.06 -3.93
CA VAL A 142 37.45 18.42 -4.03
C VAL A 142 38.37 17.23 -3.70
N SER A 143 37.92 16.26 -2.91
CA SER A 143 38.67 15.05 -2.56
C SER A 143 38.73 14.02 -3.68
N ASP A 144 38.08 14.26 -4.82
CA ASP A 144 38.06 13.33 -5.95
C ASP A 144 39.47 13.11 -6.55
N ALA A 145 39.69 11.91 -7.08
CA ALA A 145 40.99 11.51 -7.64
C ALA A 145 41.31 12.14 -9.02
N GLY A 146 40.36 12.90 -9.60
CA GLY A 146 40.51 13.58 -10.89
C GLY A 146 39.62 13.02 -12.00
N ASP A 147 38.95 11.89 -11.75
CA ASP A 147 38.04 11.23 -12.70
C ASP A 147 36.59 11.76 -12.60
N HIS A 148 36.31 12.62 -11.62
CA HIS A 148 35.01 13.23 -11.33
C HIS A 148 33.91 12.19 -11.06
N THR A 149 34.27 11.08 -10.40
CA THR A 149 33.38 9.97 -10.04
C THR A 149 32.79 10.10 -8.63
N THR A 150 33.41 10.94 -7.79
CA THR A 150 32.92 11.28 -6.46
C THR A 150 31.99 12.49 -6.55
N ILE A 151 30.71 12.22 -6.81
CA ILE A 151 29.71 13.26 -7.08
C ILE A 151 29.01 13.73 -5.81
N LEU A 152 28.61 15.01 -5.81
CA LEU A 152 27.83 15.66 -4.76
C LEU A 152 26.43 15.95 -5.28
N THR A 153 25.45 15.23 -4.77
CA THR A 153 24.05 15.38 -5.17
C THR A 153 23.29 16.26 -4.19
N SER A 154 22.46 17.17 -4.68
CA SER A 154 21.58 17.96 -3.83
C SER A 154 20.55 17.07 -3.12
N ALA A 155 20.28 17.35 -1.85
CA ALA A 155 19.23 16.68 -1.10
C ALA A 155 17.82 16.92 -1.66
N LEU A 156 17.63 17.94 -2.52
CA LEU A 156 16.37 18.19 -3.22
C LEU A 156 16.02 17.11 -4.26
N ASN A 157 17.03 16.37 -4.74
CA ASN A 157 16.85 15.26 -5.67
C ASN A 157 16.36 13.97 -4.99
N LEU A 158 16.18 14.00 -3.66
CA LEU A 158 15.46 12.95 -2.95
C LEU A 158 13.97 12.97 -3.31
N ILE A 159 13.35 11.79 -3.30
CA ILE A 159 11.90 11.63 -3.48
C ILE A 159 11.10 12.47 -2.48
N ASP A 160 9.97 13.02 -2.93
CA ASP A 160 9.05 13.78 -2.08
C ASP A 160 8.18 12.85 -1.21
N ALA A 161 8.84 12.10 -0.32
CA ALA A 161 8.19 11.15 0.59
C ALA A 161 8.90 11.12 1.95
N ALA A 162 8.40 11.94 2.88
CA ALA A 162 8.97 12.06 4.24
C ALA A 162 9.05 10.73 4.99
N THR A 163 8.15 9.79 4.71
CA THR A 163 8.13 8.45 5.32
C THR A 163 9.33 7.58 4.92
N VAL A 164 9.92 7.85 3.74
CA VAL A 164 11.04 7.07 3.17
C VAL A 164 12.37 7.73 3.49
N VAL A 165 12.50 9.02 3.15
CA VAL A 165 13.79 9.74 3.26
C VAL A 165 13.91 10.57 4.53
N GLY A 166 12.85 10.73 5.32
CA GLY A 166 12.80 11.61 6.49
C GLY A 166 12.43 13.04 6.14
N SER A 167 11.56 13.67 6.93
CA SER A 167 11.07 15.04 6.69
C SER A 167 12.16 16.11 6.71
N ASP A 168 13.21 15.90 7.50
CA ASP A 168 14.27 16.89 7.68
C ASP A 168 15.38 16.82 6.63
N ASN A 169 15.45 15.72 5.88
CA ASN A 169 16.56 15.46 4.97
C ASN A 169 16.38 16.12 3.61
N ARG A 170 15.13 16.37 3.18
CA ARG A 170 14.83 17.02 1.90
C ARG A 170 14.58 18.52 2.08
N LYS A 171 15.64 19.28 2.36
CA LYS A 171 15.59 20.75 2.49
C LYS A 171 16.62 21.40 1.57
N ALA A 172 16.36 22.65 1.17
CA ALA A 172 17.27 23.40 0.30
C ALA A 172 18.61 23.73 0.98
N ASP A 173 18.62 23.83 2.31
CA ASP A 173 19.78 24.08 3.16
C ASP A 173 20.40 22.80 3.75
N ALA A 174 19.88 21.62 3.39
CA ALA A 174 20.43 20.35 3.85
C ALA A 174 21.84 20.13 3.24
N ALA A 175 22.68 19.41 3.98
CA ALA A 175 23.99 19.03 3.49
C ALA A 175 23.86 18.15 2.23
N PRO A 176 24.73 18.31 1.23
CA PRO A 176 24.70 17.49 0.04
C PRO A 176 25.05 16.03 0.36
N LEU A 177 24.65 15.15 -0.55
CA LEU A 177 24.87 13.72 -0.47
C LEU A 177 26.08 13.35 -1.31
N LEU A 178 27.06 12.70 -0.69
CA LEU A 178 28.24 12.17 -1.36
C LEU A 178 27.89 10.82 -1.98
N TYR A 179 28.17 10.63 -3.26
CA TYR A 179 27.89 9.38 -3.95
C TYR A 179 29.06 8.99 -4.85
N ARG A 180 29.42 7.71 -4.82
CA ARG A 180 30.40 7.11 -5.74
C ARG A 180 30.03 5.66 -6.00
N GLY A 181 29.70 5.35 -7.25
CA GLY A 181 29.21 4.03 -7.64
C GLY A 181 28.64 4.03 -9.04
N THR A 182 27.93 2.95 -9.38
CA THR A 182 27.28 2.79 -10.69
C THR A 182 25.91 3.49 -10.72
N GLY A 183 25.41 3.78 -11.93
CA GLY A 183 24.08 4.31 -12.15
C GLY A 183 23.05 3.20 -12.33
N LEU A 184 21.79 3.49 -11.99
CA LEU A 184 20.65 2.63 -12.30
C LEU A 184 19.65 3.33 -13.22
N ILE A 185 18.94 2.53 -14.00
CA ILE A 185 17.74 2.93 -14.73
C ILE A 185 16.56 2.11 -14.22
N ALA A 186 15.42 2.76 -14.11
CA ALA A 186 14.16 2.08 -13.85
C ALA A 186 13.35 1.98 -15.14
N ASP A 187 12.69 0.85 -15.33
CA ASP A 187 11.68 0.71 -16.37
C ASP A 187 10.55 1.73 -16.13
N LYS A 188 10.17 2.44 -17.21
CA LYS A 188 9.10 3.44 -17.18
C LYS A 188 7.71 2.81 -17.13
N GLU A 189 7.58 1.56 -17.58
CA GLU A 189 6.29 0.87 -17.59
C GLU A 189 5.94 0.28 -16.21
N ASN A 190 6.91 0.12 -15.32
CA ASN A 190 6.71 -0.44 -13.99
C ASN A 190 6.20 0.62 -12.99
N PRO A 191 4.93 0.54 -12.54
CA PRO A 191 4.36 1.53 -11.62
C PRO A 191 4.78 1.29 -10.14
N LEU A 192 5.43 0.17 -9.83
CA LEU A 192 5.81 -0.21 -8.47
C LEU A 192 7.17 0.37 -8.05
N VAL A 193 7.91 0.93 -9.01
CA VAL A 193 9.25 1.47 -8.80
C VAL A 193 9.18 2.89 -8.25
N LEU A 194 10.02 3.16 -7.25
CA LEU A 194 10.22 4.43 -6.59
C LEU A 194 11.65 4.92 -6.84
N LYS A 195 11.78 6.16 -7.31
CA LYS A 195 13.05 6.83 -7.58
C LYS A 195 13.49 7.58 -6.33
N LEU A 196 14.29 6.94 -5.46
CA LEU A 196 14.61 7.52 -4.14
C LEU A 196 15.59 8.69 -4.23
N LEU A 197 16.65 8.54 -5.02
CA LEU A 197 17.65 9.57 -5.26
C LEU A 197 18.04 9.58 -6.74
N THR A 198 17.83 10.71 -7.40
CA THR A 198 18.26 10.93 -8.79
C THR A 198 19.56 11.73 -8.84
N ALA A 199 20.37 11.52 -9.87
CA ALA A 199 21.56 12.33 -10.11
C ALA A 199 21.19 13.76 -10.57
N GLU A 200 22.19 14.66 -10.59
CA GLU A 200 22.03 16.00 -11.14
C GLU A 200 21.83 15.97 -12.67
N SER A 201 21.36 17.08 -13.25
CA SER A 201 21.06 17.15 -14.69
C SER A 201 22.30 17.03 -15.59
N SER A 202 23.49 17.24 -15.06
CA SER A 202 24.78 17.13 -15.77
C SER A 202 25.45 15.78 -15.63
N ALA A 203 24.96 14.90 -14.76
CA ALA A 203 25.55 13.60 -14.52
C ALA A 203 25.24 12.61 -15.64
N TYR A 204 26.16 11.69 -15.92
CA TYR A 204 25.94 10.55 -16.82
C TYR A 204 26.70 9.33 -16.29
N SER A 205 26.26 8.13 -16.67
CA SER A 205 26.91 6.88 -16.26
C SER A 205 27.69 6.30 -17.44
N TYR A 206 29.00 6.12 -17.26
CA TYR A 206 29.89 5.55 -18.28
C TYR A 206 31.19 5.07 -17.63
N ASN A 207 32.01 4.32 -18.37
CA ASN A 207 33.34 3.92 -17.92
C ASN A 207 34.31 5.12 -17.98
N PRO A 208 34.92 5.56 -16.85
CA PRO A 208 35.83 6.70 -16.81
C PRO A 208 37.11 6.53 -17.66
N GLU A 209 37.55 5.29 -17.89
CA GLU A 209 38.78 4.99 -18.63
C GLU A 209 38.60 5.02 -20.15
N SER A 210 37.35 4.98 -20.64
CA SER A 210 37.04 4.95 -22.06
C SER A 210 36.43 6.27 -22.55
N SER A 211 36.74 6.61 -23.81
CA SER A 211 36.07 7.74 -24.46
C SER A 211 34.62 7.38 -24.78
N VAL A 212 33.70 8.31 -24.53
CA VAL A 212 32.27 8.14 -24.86
C VAL A 212 32.09 8.02 -26.38
N SER A 213 31.93 6.80 -26.87
CA SER A 213 31.62 6.50 -28.28
C SER A 213 30.12 6.41 -28.53
N ASP A 214 29.42 5.77 -27.61
CA ASP A 214 28.01 5.42 -27.71
C ASP A 214 27.18 6.26 -26.73
N TYR A 215 25.86 6.23 -26.93
CA TYR A 215 24.97 6.90 -25.99
C TYR A 215 25.10 6.25 -24.60
N PRO A 216 25.50 6.99 -23.56
CA PRO A 216 25.68 6.42 -22.23
C PRO A 216 24.40 5.78 -21.71
N HIS A 217 24.54 4.73 -20.88
CA HIS A 217 23.41 3.98 -20.36
C HIS A 217 22.39 4.93 -19.69
N ALA A 218 22.85 5.70 -18.71
CA ALA A 218 22.04 6.69 -18.01
C ALA A 218 22.59 8.12 -18.20
N VAL A 219 21.70 9.08 -18.50
CA VAL A 219 22.06 10.48 -18.73
C VAL A 219 21.09 11.42 -18.01
N GLY A 220 21.65 12.45 -17.37
CA GLY A 220 20.97 13.51 -16.66
C GLY A 220 20.17 13.00 -15.46
N ARG A 221 19.00 13.62 -15.21
CA ARG A 221 18.14 13.29 -14.07
C ARG A 221 17.45 11.92 -14.14
N ASN A 222 17.55 11.24 -15.28
CA ASN A 222 17.03 9.88 -15.40
C ASN A 222 17.95 8.85 -14.73
N THR A 223 19.21 9.21 -14.49
CA THR A 223 20.17 8.39 -13.73
C THR A 223 19.72 8.31 -12.28
N LEU A 224 19.38 7.10 -11.85
CA LEU A 224 19.04 6.81 -10.46
C LEU A 224 20.30 6.40 -9.72
N LEU A 225 20.51 6.98 -8.54
CA LEU A 225 21.61 6.61 -7.64
C LEU A 225 21.11 5.60 -6.60
N ILE A 226 19.88 5.82 -6.13
CA ILE A 226 19.17 4.91 -5.24
C ILE A 226 17.76 4.74 -5.77
N ALA A 227 17.34 3.50 -5.94
CA ALA A 227 16.02 3.12 -6.39
C ALA A 227 15.39 2.12 -5.42
N ALA A 228 14.06 2.04 -5.42
CA ALA A 228 13.33 1.12 -4.56
C ALA A 228 12.13 0.51 -5.28
N LEU A 229 11.79 -0.71 -4.92
CA LEU A 229 10.59 -1.40 -5.38
C LEU A 229 9.72 -1.68 -4.16
N GLN A 230 8.43 -1.34 -4.27
CA GLN A 230 7.41 -1.81 -3.35
C GLN A 230 6.53 -2.82 -4.08
N ALA A 231 6.72 -4.10 -3.77
CA ALA A 231 5.97 -5.19 -4.39
C ALA A 231 4.51 -5.21 -3.94
N ARG A 232 3.65 -5.95 -4.66
CA ARG A 232 2.20 -6.03 -4.38
C ARG A 232 1.87 -6.67 -3.04
N ASN A 233 2.74 -7.55 -2.55
CA ASN A 233 2.68 -8.14 -1.21
C ASN A 233 3.23 -7.19 -0.12
N ASN A 234 3.61 -5.96 -0.48
CA ASN A 234 4.27 -4.96 0.36
C ASN A 234 5.70 -5.29 0.81
N ALA A 235 6.39 -6.23 0.15
CA ALA A 235 7.83 -6.39 0.30
C ALA A 235 8.57 -5.14 -0.21
N ARG A 236 9.66 -4.78 0.48
CA ARG A 236 10.45 -3.59 0.15
C ARG A 236 11.84 -4.01 -0.26
N VAL A 237 12.23 -3.60 -1.46
CA VAL A 237 13.57 -3.79 -1.99
C VAL A 237 14.18 -2.43 -2.28
N VAL A 238 15.41 -2.19 -1.83
CA VAL A 238 16.17 -0.98 -2.18
C VAL A 238 17.48 -1.38 -2.84
N PHE A 239 17.74 -0.76 -3.98
CA PHE A 239 19.00 -0.84 -4.69
C PHE A 239 19.71 0.51 -4.58
N SER A 240 20.87 0.51 -3.95
CA SER A 240 21.84 1.61 -4.01
C SER A 240 22.93 1.20 -4.99
N GLY A 241 23.28 2.04 -5.96
CA GLY A 241 24.41 1.76 -6.86
C GLY A 241 25.78 1.99 -6.21
N SER A 242 25.80 2.42 -4.95
CA SER A 242 27.00 2.69 -4.17
C SER A 242 26.96 2.01 -2.80
N LEU A 243 27.95 1.15 -2.55
CA LEU A 243 28.30 0.63 -1.24
C LEU A 243 28.89 1.74 -0.35
N GLN A 244 29.74 2.59 -0.93
CA GLN A 244 30.38 3.70 -0.21
C GLN A 244 29.36 4.68 0.38
N PHE A 245 28.17 4.79 -0.19
CA PHE A 245 27.08 5.60 0.38
C PHE A 245 26.74 5.24 1.83
N PHE A 246 26.97 3.99 2.25
CA PHE A 246 26.73 3.48 3.61
C PHE A 246 28.00 3.37 4.46
N ALA A 247 29.16 3.80 3.96
CA ALA A 247 30.43 3.66 4.64
C ALA A 247 30.63 4.71 5.76
N ASP A 248 31.45 4.36 6.75
CA ASP A 248 31.74 5.23 7.89
C ASP A 248 32.49 6.51 7.47
N GLU A 249 33.32 6.40 6.42
CA GLU A 249 34.03 7.53 5.82
C GLU A 249 33.06 8.57 5.28
N THR A 250 32.09 8.17 4.46
CA THR A 250 31.11 9.11 3.86
C THR A 250 30.17 9.70 4.90
N PHE A 251 29.96 9.03 6.03
CA PHE A 251 29.17 9.57 7.14
C PHE A 251 29.89 10.65 7.96
N THR A 252 31.23 10.70 7.92
CA THR A 252 32.04 11.59 8.77
C THR A 252 32.83 12.63 7.98
N MET A 253 33.02 12.41 6.68
CA MET A 253 33.74 13.31 5.80
C MET A 253 33.01 14.66 5.62
N ALA A 254 33.81 15.73 5.59
CA ALA A 254 33.35 17.05 5.19
C ALA A 254 33.35 17.12 3.66
N VAL A 255 32.33 17.76 3.09
CA VAL A 255 32.13 17.80 1.64
C VAL A 255 32.27 19.23 1.12
N GLN A 256 32.97 19.37 0.00
CA GLN A 256 33.22 20.65 -0.64
C GLN A 256 33.07 20.52 -2.15
N TYR A 257 32.19 21.33 -2.73
CA TYR A 257 32.06 21.42 -4.18
C TYR A 257 33.32 22.03 -4.80
N ALA A 258 33.91 21.34 -5.77
CA ALA A 258 35.13 21.79 -6.44
C ALA A 258 34.95 23.07 -7.26
N GLN A 259 33.79 23.24 -7.91
CA GLN A 259 33.53 24.38 -8.80
C GLN A 259 33.18 25.68 -8.07
N ASN A 260 32.33 25.61 -7.03
CA ASN A 260 31.81 26.80 -6.35
C ASN A 260 32.41 27.01 -4.94
N GLY A 261 33.19 26.05 -4.43
CA GLY A 261 33.84 26.11 -3.12
C GLY A 261 32.90 26.03 -1.92
N ALA A 262 31.61 25.72 -2.11
CA ALA A 262 30.65 25.59 -1.01
C ALA A 262 31.03 24.41 -0.11
N PHE A 263 31.27 24.71 1.16
CA PHE A 263 31.78 23.77 2.14
C PHE A 263 30.71 23.40 3.18
N HIS A 264 30.56 22.11 3.42
CA HIS A 264 29.72 21.57 4.48
C HIS A 264 30.56 20.69 5.40
N LYS A 265 30.41 20.89 6.72
CA LYS A 265 31.20 20.18 7.73
C LYS A 265 31.00 18.66 7.73
N GLN A 266 29.86 18.19 7.23
CA GLN A 266 29.48 16.78 7.23
C GLN A 266 28.49 16.52 6.08
N ALA A 267 28.60 15.37 5.42
CA ALA A 267 27.65 14.92 4.41
C ALA A 267 26.28 14.54 5.00
N GLY A 268 25.21 14.66 4.20
CA GLY A 268 23.85 14.26 4.59
C GLY A 268 23.58 12.75 4.60
N ASN A 269 24.57 11.94 4.18
CA ASN A 269 24.42 10.50 3.91
C ASN A 269 23.87 9.71 5.10
N ARG A 270 24.39 9.96 6.30
CA ARG A 270 24.02 9.20 7.49
C ARG A 270 22.52 9.28 7.77
N ALA A 271 21.97 10.48 7.80
CA ALA A 271 20.55 10.68 8.11
C ALA A 271 19.64 10.05 7.05
N VAL A 272 20.04 10.07 5.78
CA VAL A 272 19.30 9.46 4.67
C VAL A 272 19.40 7.93 4.72
N ALA A 273 20.59 7.37 4.92
CA ALA A 273 20.81 5.93 5.05
C ALA A 273 20.04 5.34 6.24
N GLU A 274 20.00 6.04 7.37
CA GLU A 274 19.18 5.64 8.52
C GLU A 274 17.68 5.64 8.18
N SER A 275 17.16 6.68 7.53
CA SER A 275 15.75 6.75 7.11
C SER A 275 15.38 5.65 6.11
N ILE A 276 16.22 5.42 5.09
CA ILE A 276 16.02 4.34 4.11
C ILE A 276 16.00 2.99 4.82
N SER A 277 16.94 2.72 5.74
CA SER A 277 16.97 1.44 6.47
C SER A 277 15.71 1.22 7.32
N LYS A 278 15.17 2.27 7.97
CA LYS A 278 13.90 2.19 8.71
C LYS A 278 12.72 1.89 7.79
N TRP A 279 12.72 2.47 6.59
CA TRP A 279 11.68 2.20 5.61
C TRP A 279 11.79 0.78 5.05
N VAL A 280 12.95 0.34 4.59
CA VAL A 280 13.13 -1.01 3.99
C VAL A 280 12.74 -2.11 4.96
N PHE A 281 13.16 -2.04 6.23
CA PHE A 281 12.87 -3.09 7.20
C PHE A 281 11.51 -2.95 7.90
N GLY A 282 10.61 -2.13 7.36
CA GLY A 282 9.22 -2.06 7.82
C GLY A 282 9.01 -1.36 9.17
N GLU A 283 9.99 -0.57 9.64
CA GLU A 283 9.87 0.23 10.87
C GLU A 283 9.08 1.52 10.64
N SER A 284 9.14 2.07 9.42
CA SER A 284 8.44 3.30 8.99
C SER A 284 7.39 3.02 7.92
N GLY A 285 6.30 3.79 7.89
CA GLY A 285 5.30 3.74 6.82
C GLY A 285 4.53 2.43 6.73
N ARG A 286 4.43 1.68 7.82
CA ARG A 286 3.67 0.42 7.86
C ARG A 286 2.25 0.70 8.33
N LEU A 287 1.28 0.39 7.47
CA LEU A 287 -0.13 0.52 7.78
C LEU A 287 -0.78 -0.85 7.91
N ARG A 288 -1.84 -0.94 8.74
CA ARG A 288 -2.72 -2.11 8.79
C ARG A 288 -4.18 -1.71 8.98
N VAL A 289 -5.07 -2.59 8.53
CA VAL A 289 -6.50 -2.50 8.83
C VAL A 289 -6.75 -3.26 10.13
N ALA A 290 -7.18 -2.56 11.18
CA ALA A 290 -7.44 -3.15 12.49
C ALA A 290 -8.84 -3.80 12.57
N SER A 291 -9.86 -3.12 12.04
CA SER A 291 -11.21 -3.69 11.95
C SER A 291 -12.05 -2.97 10.91
N VAL A 292 -13.06 -3.67 10.40
CA VAL A 292 -14.06 -3.15 9.46
C VAL A 292 -15.44 -3.46 10.00
N ARG A 293 -16.34 -2.50 9.93
CA ARG A 293 -17.75 -2.64 10.35
C ARG A 293 -18.65 -1.93 9.35
N HIS A 294 -19.79 -2.52 9.06
CA HIS A 294 -20.81 -1.91 8.21
C HIS A 294 -22.20 -2.33 8.67
N ASN A 295 -23.15 -1.40 8.66
CA ASN A 295 -24.48 -1.56 9.26
C ASN A 295 -25.44 -0.49 8.71
N LYS A 296 -26.75 -0.74 8.84
CA LYS A 296 -27.75 0.30 8.55
C LYS A 296 -27.65 1.43 9.55
N VAL A 297 -28.03 2.65 9.14
CA VAL A 297 -28.08 3.79 10.06
C VAL A 297 -29.06 3.51 11.20
N GLY A 298 -28.57 3.54 12.44
CA GLY A 298 -29.37 3.30 13.65
C GLY A 298 -29.25 1.86 14.20
N GLU A 299 -28.69 0.94 13.43
CA GLU A 299 -28.39 -0.43 13.87
C GLU A 299 -26.92 -0.55 14.28
N SER A 300 -26.54 -1.62 14.98
CA SER A 300 -25.13 -1.87 15.37
C SER A 300 -24.49 -3.04 14.62
N ASN A 301 -25.30 -3.95 14.09
CA ASN A 301 -24.84 -5.14 13.40
C ASN A 301 -25.13 -5.02 11.89
N PRO A 302 -24.35 -5.69 11.03
CA PRO A 302 -24.74 -5.86 9.64
C PRO A 302 -26.08 -6.62 9.55
N PRO A 303 -26.90 -6.35 8.52
CA PRO A 303 -28.15 -7.07 8.31
C PRO A 303 -27.89 -8.57 8.10
N GLU A 304 -28.68 -9.42 8.75
CA GLU A 304 -28.48 -10.88 8.73
C GLU A 304 -28.63 -11.49 7.32
N GLN A 305 -29.48 -10.90 6.47
CA GLN A 305 -29.77 -11.42 5.13
C GLN A 305 -29.10 -10.61 4.03
N ALA A 306 -29.54 -9.36 3.85
CA ALA A 306 -29.08 -8.47 2.78
C ALA A 306 -29.48 -7.03 3.08
N TYR A 307 -28.80 -6.09 2.45
CA TYR A 307 -29.26 -4.71 2.36
C TYR A 307 -30.38 -4.59 1.33
N THR A 308 -31.29 -3.64 1.51
CA THR A 308 -32.27 -3.27 0.48
C THR A 308 -31.75 -2.12 -0.37
N ILE A 309 -32.23 -2.04 -1.62
CA ILE A 309 -32.04 -0.84 -2.45
C ILE A 309 -32.43 0.40 -1.65
N THR A 310 -31.71 1.50 -1.84
CA THR A 310 -32.00 2.78 -1.18
C THR A 310 -31.83 2.80 0.35
N ASP A 311 -31.28 1.77 0.98
CA ASP A 311 -30.98 1.79 2.41
C ASP A 311 -29.89 2.81 2.76
N PRO A 312 -30.04 3.55 3.87
CA PRO A 312 -28.96 4.35 4.42
C PRO A 312 -27.97 3.45 5.20
N VAL A 313 -26.70 3.48 4.80
CA VAL A 313 -25.64 2.63 5.35
C VAL A 313 -24.51 3.46 5.94
N VAL A 314 -23.91 2.92 7.00
CA VAL A 314 -22.68 3.40 7.62
C VAL A 314 -21.60 2.36 7.39
N TYR A 315 -20.46 2.79 6.88
CA TYR A 315 -19.24 1.98 6.79
C TYR A 315 -18.18 2.61 7.70
N THR A 316 -17.54 1.79 8.53
CA THR A 316 -16.47 2.20 9.45
C THR A 316 -15.26 1.30 9.28
N ILE A 317 -14.07 1.89 9.13
CA ILE A 317 -12.79 1.17 9.08
C ILE A 317 -11.80 1.79 10.06
N ALA A 318 -11.12 0.96 10.85
CA ALA A 318 -10.03 1.38 11.73
C ALA A 318 -8.69 1.07 11.05
N ILE A 319 -7.87 2.10 10.87
CA ILE A 319 -6.55 1.99 10.24
C ILE A 319 -5.51 2.42 11.26
N GLU A 320 -4.46 1.62 11.38
CA GLU A 320 -3.37 1.85 12.33
C GLU A 320 -2.04 1.95 11.58
N GLU A 321 -1.15 2.80 12.09
CA GLU A 321 0.21 3.00 11.64
C GLU A 321 1.18 2.51 12.72
N LEU A 322 2.25 1.84 12.30
CA LEU A 322 3.32 1.44 13.22
C LEU A 322 4.26 2.62 13.46
N VAL A 323 4.25 3.16 14.67
CA VAL A 323 5.13 4.26 15.10
C VAL A 323 5.93 3.80 16.31
N GLN A 324 7.26 3.75 16.16
CA GLN A 324 8.20 3.35 17.22
C GLN A 324 7.84 1.99 17.87
N GLY A 325 7.43 1.02 17.05
CA GLY A 325 7.02 -0.31 17.51
C GLY A 325 5.59 -0.40 18.08
N THR A 326 4.88 0.72 18.22
CA THR A 326 3.49 0.73 18.71
C THR A 326 2.51 1.04 17.58
N TRP A 327 1.40 0.31 17.53
CA TRP A 327 0.33 0.59 16.58
C TRP A 327 -0.52 1.76 17.10
N GLN A 328 -0.58 2.83 16.33
CA GLN A 328 -1.32 4.05 16.66
C GLN A 328 -2.34 4.35 15.57
N SER A 329 -3.39 5.11 15.89
CA SER A 329 -4.41 5.48 14.90
C SER A 329 -3.82 6.32 13.78
N PHE A 330 -3.96 5.86 12.55
CA PHE A 330 -3.48 6.56 11.37
C PHE A 330 -4.31 7.83 11.14
N LYS A 331 -3.68 8.91 10.68
CA LYS A 331 -4.32 10.21 10.42
C LYS A 331 -4.12 10.63 8.97
N ALA A 332 -5.18 10.58 8.18
CA ALA A 332 -5.21 11.04 6.80
C ALA A 332 -6.60 11.60 6.46
N ASN A 333 -6.63 12.56 5.53
CA ASN A 333 -7.88 13.24 5.13
C ASN A 333 -8.39 12.76 3.77
N ASP A 334 -7.62 11.91 3.08
CA ASP A 334 -7.79 11.59 1.67
C ASP A 334 -8.12 10.11 1.42
N ILE A 335 -8.55 9.39 2.47
CA ILE A 335 -8.98 7.99 2.36
C ILE A 335 -10.35 7.94 1.70
N GLN A 336 -10.49 7.12 0.67
CA GLN A 336 -11.72 6.96 -0.10
C GLN A 336 -12.34 5.58 0.10
N LEU A 337 -13.66 5.57 0.17
CA LEU A 337 -14.49 4.38 0.09
C LEU A 337 -15.16 4.34 -1.28
N GLU A 338 -15.06 3.19 -1.94
CA GLU A 338 -15.77 2.88 -3.16
C GLU A 338 -16.82 1.81 -2.89
N PHE A 339 -18.03 1.99 -3.40
CA PHE A 339 -19.07 0.97 -3.44
C PHE A 339 -19.22 0.49 -4.88
N VAL A 340 -18.70 -0.70 -5.15
CA VAL A 340 -18.38 -1.19 -6.50
C VAL A 340 -19.18 -2.46 -6.79
N ARG A 341 -19.54 -2.66 -8.06
CA ARG A 341 -19.99 -3.97 -8.58
C ARG A 341 -19.08 -4.46 -9.70
N ILE A 342 -19.13 -3.75 -10.83
CA ILE A 342 -18.13 -3.83 -11.92
C ILE A 342 -17.39 -2.50 -11.90
N ASP A 343 -18.16 -1.42 -11.99
CA ASP A 343 -17.68 -0.04 -11.85
C ASP A 343 -18.10 0.57 -10.49
N PRO A 344 -17.40 1.61 -10.01
CA PRO A 344 -17.76 2.30 -8.77
C PRO A 344 -19.06 3.10 -8.95
N PHE A 345 -20.11 2.73 -8.21
CA PHE A 345 -21.38 3.45 -8.17
C PHE A 345 -21.33 4.65 -7.23
N VAL A 346 -20.63 4.51 -6.12
CA VAL A 346 -20.43 5.56 -5.12
C VAL A 346 -18.96 5.62 -4.78
N ARG A 347 -18.39 6.83 -4.79
CA ARG A 347 -17.04 7.12 -4.28
C ARG A 347 -17.15 8.29 -3.31
N THR A 348 -16.74 8.08 -2.07
CA THR A 348 -16.83 9.11 -1.02
C THR A 348 -15.59 9.10 -0.14
N PHE A 349 -15.23 10.27 0.40
CA PHE A 349 -14.15 10.35 1.39
C PHE A 349 -14.65 9.89 2.75
N LEU A 350 -13.82 9.12 3.44
CA LEU A 350 -14.08 8.71 4.81
C LEU A 350 -13.71 9.85 5.77
N LYS A 351 -14.59 10.13 6.74
CA LYS A 351 -14.36 11.16 7.76
C LYS A 351 -13.81 10.51 9.02
N GLN A 352 -12.82 11.14 9.63
CA GLN A 352 -12.24 10.64 10.87
C GLN A 352 -13.20 10.84 12.05
N THR A 353 -13.40 9.79 12.83
CA THR A 353 -14.22 9.76 14.05
C THR A 353 -13.33 9.85 15.30
N LYS A 354 -13.90 10.24 16.46
CA LYS A 354 -13.20 10.50 17.74
C LYS A 354 -12.44 9.30 18.39
N GLY A 355 -12.14 8.24 17.65
CA GLY A 355 -11.41 7.06 18.12
C GLY A 355 -10.41 6.51 17.10
N GLY A 356 -10.01 7.32 16.10
CA GLY A 356 -9.05 6.88 15.08
C GLY A 356 -9.63 6.00 13.97
N SER A 357 -10.94 5.75 14.00
CA SER A 357 -11.66 5.10 12.92
C SER A 357 -12.14 6.12 11.88
N TYR A 358 -12.41 5.61 10.68
CA TYR A 358 -12.85 6.34 9.51
C TYR A 358 -14.26 5.89 9.15
N GLU A 359 -15.19 6.85 9.02
CA GLU A 359 -16.61 6.58 8.78
C GLU A 359 -17.11 7.27 7.51
N ALA A 360 -17.90 6.57 6.71
CA ALA A 360 -18.70 7.15 5.63
C ALA A 360 -20.17 6.74 5.80
N ARG A 361 -21.06 7.68 5.51
CA ARG A 361 -22.51 7.47 5.50
C ARG A 361 -23.03 7.79 4.11
N PHE A 362 -23.69 6.84 3.48
CA PHE A 362 -24.27 7.03 2.15
C PHE A 362 -25.49 6.14 1.95
N LYS A 363 -26.22 6.38 0.87
CA LYS A 363 -27.41 5.63 0.50
C LYS A 363 -27.06 4.65 -0.61
N ILE A 364 -27.47 3.40 -0.47
CA ILE A 364 -27.26 2.38 -1.50
C ILE A 364 -28.00 2.78 -2.80
N PRO A 365 -27.40 2.58 -3.99
CA PRO A 365 -28.06 2.84 -5.27
C PRO A 365 -29.31 1.99 -5.48
N ASP A 366 -30.12 2.37 -6.47
CA ASP A 366 -31.37 1.69 -6.82
C ASP A 366 -31.14 0.39 -7.64
N VAL A 367 -29.90 0.13 -8.04
CA VAL A 367 -29.54 -1.09 -8.76
C VAL A 367 -29.22 -2.18 -7.75
N TYR A 368 -29.95 -3.29 -7.81
CA TYR A 368 -29.70 -4.46 -6.98
C TYR A 368 -28.55 -5.32 -7.54
N GLY A 369 -28.01 -6.19 -6.68
CA GLY A 369 -26.94 -7.12 -7.04
C GLY A 369 -25.93 -7.31 -5.92
N VAL A 370 -24.82 -7.94 -6.25
CA VAL A 370 -23.70 -8.13 -5.34
C VAL A 370 -22.77 -6.93 -5.48
N TYR A 371 -22.49 -6.25 -4.37
CA TYR A 371 -21.59 -5.11 -4.29
C TYR A 371 -20.41 -5.42 -3.39
N GLN A 372 -19.39 -4.57 -3.45
CA GLN A 372 -18.24 -4.61 -2.58
C GLN A 372 -17.98 -3.20 -2.05
N PHE A 373 -17.80 -3.08 -0.73
CA PHE A 373 -17.10 -1.94 -0.17
C PHE A 373 -15.62 -2.16 -0.42
N LYS A 374 -14.97 -1.19 -1.07
CA LYS A 374 -13.56 -1.25 -1.42
C LYS A 374 -12.87 -0.01 -0.86
N VAL A 375 -11.84 -0.25 -0.06
CA VAL A 375 -10.91 0.79 0.41
C VAL A 375 -9.54 0.43 -0.16
N ASP A 376 -9.05 1.29 -1.04
CA ASP A 376 -7.76 1.16 -1.72
C ASP A 376 -6.94 2.41 -1.40
N TYR A 377 -5.98 2.27 -0.48
CA TYR A 377 -5.11 3.35 -0.06
C TYR A 377 -3.68 3.07 -0.53
N ASN A 378 -3.34 3.67 -1.67
CA ASN A 378 -2.01 3.61 -2.27
C ASN A 378 -1.36 5.01 -2.22
N ARG A 379 -0.35 5.18 -1.37
CA ARG A 379 0.43 6.41 -1.23
C ARG A 379 1.91 6.07 -1.16
N VAL A 380 2.72 6.90 -1.81
CA VAL A 380 4.18 6.72 -1.87
C VAL A 380 4.76 6.67 -0.45
N GLY A 381 5.54 5.62 -0.17
CA GLY A 381 6.20 5.41 1.12
C GLY A 381 5.36 4.69 2.18
N TYR A 382 4.05 4.52 1.96
CA TYR A 382 3.17 3.76 2.84
C TYR A 382 2.86 2.37 2.29
N THR A 383 2.59 1.41 3.18
CA THR A 383 2.01 0.11 2.81
C THR A 383 0.73 0.31 1.99
N HIS A 384 0.63 -0.42 0.87
CA HIS A 384 -0.59 -0.46 0.07
C HIS A 384 -1.68 -1.20 0.87
N LEU A 385 -2.71 -0.46 1.27
CA LEU A 385 -3.85 -1.05 1.96
C LEU A 385 -4.95 -1.34 0.95
N TYR A 386 -5.30 -2.62 0.85
CA TYR A 386 -6.41 -3.09 0.05
C TYR A 386 -7.36 -3.88 0.93
N ASN A 387 -8.57 -3.37 1.13
CA ASN A 387 -9.61 -4.06 1.88
C ASN A 387 -10.92 -4.07 1.09
N THR A 388 -11.50 -5.26 0.94
CA THR A 388 -12.78 -5.46 0.28
C THR A 388 -13.73 -6.23 1.17
N THR A 389 -14.97 -5.76 1.29
CA THR A 389 -16.05 -6.50 1.93
C THR A 389 -17.24 -6.62 1.00
N GLN A 390 -17.60 -7.86 0.66
CA GLN A 390 -18.69 -8.16 -0.24
C GLN A 390 -20.04 -8.13 0.50
N VAL A 391 -21.03 -7.50 -0.13
CA VAL A 391 -22.40 -7.43 0.39
C VAL A 391 -23.43 -7.62 -0.71
N SER A 392 -24.55 -8.23 -0.36
CA SER A 392 -25.68 -8.40 -1.26
C SER A 392 -26.71 -7.30 -1.04
N VAL A 393 -27.12 -6.66 -2.13
CA VAL A 393 -28.21 -5.69 -2.18
C VAL A 393 -29.38 -6.33 -2.90
N ARG A 394 -30.49 -6.55 -2.18
CA ARG A 394 -31.73 -7.10 -2.71
C ARG A 394 -32.72 -6.01 -3.10
N PRO A 395 -33.61 -6.26 -4.07
CA PRO A 395 -34.76 -5.41 -4.30
C PRO A 395 -35.74 -5.47 -3.11
N LEU A 396 -36.73 -4.57 -3.13
CA LEU A 396 -37.82 -4.56 -2.15
C LEU A 396 -38.69 -5.83 -2.27
N GLU A 397 -39.05 -6.39 -1.13
CA GLU A 397 -40.04 -7.47 -1.06
C GLU A 397 -41.46 -6.93 -1.28
N HIS A 398 -42.39 -7.80 -1.68
CA HIS A 398 -43.79 -7.43 -1.93
C HIS A 398 -44.51 -6.82 -0.69
N THR A 399 -43.97 -7.03 0.50
CA THR A 399 -44.45 -6.47 1.78
C THR A 399 -43.93 -5.06 2.06
N GLN A 400 -42.83 -4.65 1.39
CA GLN A 400 -42.10 -3.41 1.67
C GLN A 400 -42.49 -2.26 0.74
N TYR A 401 -43.29 -2.50 -0.29
CA TYR A 401 -43.84 -1.43 -1.13
C TYR A 401 -44.80 -0.55 -0.34
N GLU A 402 -44.82 0.74 -0.68
CA GLU A 402 -45.77 1.70 -0.14
C GLU A 402 -47.21 1.23 -0.40
N ARG A 403 -48.04 1.27 0.64
CA ARG A 403 -49.46 0.92 0.58
C ARG A 403 -50.30 2.12 0.93
N PHE A 404 -51.54 2.15 0.42
CA PHE A 404 -52.50 3.23 0.65
C PHE A 404 -52.02 4.58 0.09
N ILE A 405 -51.56 4.55 -1.16
CA ILE A 405 -51.04 5.73 -1.85
C ILE A 405 -52.19 6.73 -2.09
N PRO A 406 -52.04 8.02 -1.74
CA PRO A 406 -53.11 9.01 -1.90
C PRO A 406 -53.64 9.14 -3.33
N SER A 407 -52.76 9.01 -4.32
CA SER A 407 -53.14 9.02 -5.74
C SER A 407 -54.05 7.85 -6.14
N ALA A 408 -54.08 6.77 -5.34
CA ALA A 408 -54.87 5.58 -5.62
C ALA A 408 -56.22 5.53 -4.89
N PHE A 409 -56.56 6.57 -4.10
CA PHE A 409 -57.85 6.65 -3.39
C PHE A 409 -59.10 6.47 -4.27
N PRO A 410 -59.16 6.97 -5.51
CA PRO A 410 -60.31 6.71 -6.40
C PRO A 410 -60.53 5.22 -6.65
N TYR A 411 -59.46 4.45 -6.85
CA TYR A 411 -59.55 3.00 -7.08
C TYR A 411 -59.98 2.25 -5.83
N TYR A 412 -59.43 2.62 -4.67
CA TYR A 412 -59.83 2.03 -3.39
C TYR A 412 -61.31 2.28 -3.11
N THR A 413 -61.78 3.52 -3.31
CA THR A 413 -63.18 3.90 -3.12
C THR A 413 -64.10 3.17 -4.10
N SER A 414 -63.70 3.05 -5.37
CA SER A 414 -64.48 2.33 -6.39
C SER A 414 -64.70 0.87 -6.01
N ALA A 415 -63.67 0.17 -5.50
CA ALA A 415 -63.78 -1.22 -5.09
C ALA A 415 -64.79 -1.39 -3.94
N PHE A 416 -64.67 -0.57 -2.89
CA PHE A 416 -65.62 -0.61 -1.77
C PHE A 416 -67.03 -0.20 -2.20
N SER A 417 -67.18 0.77 -3.11
CA SER A 417 -68.47 1.16 -3.66
C SER A 417 -69.15 0.02 -4.40
N MET A 418 -68.41 -0.78 -5.18
CA MET A 418 -68.98 -1.95 -5.86
C MET A 418 -69.40 -3.04 -4.87
N MET A 419 -68.61 -3.27 -3.81
CA MET A 419 -68.97 -4.24 -2.75
C MET A 419 -70.28 -3.84 -2.03
N ILE A 420 -70.40 -2.56 -1.67
CA ILE A 420 -71.63 -2.02 -1.06
C ILE A 420 -72.80 -2.10 -2.05
N GLY A 421 -72.56 -1.77 -3.32
CA GLY A 421 -73.57 -1.84 -4.38
C GLY A 421 -74.12 -3.26 -4.56
N VAL A 422 -73.26 -4.28 -4.61
CA VAL A 422 -73.67 -5.69 -4.70
C VAL A 422 -74.43 -6.13 -3.45
N PHE A 423 -74.01 -5.71 -2.27
CA PHE A 423 -74.71 -6.02 -1.02
C PHE A 423 -76.13 -5.44 -0.99
N VAL A 424 -76.28 -4.16 -1.33
CA VAL A 424 -77.59 -3.49 -1.41
C VAL A 424 -78.44 -4.11 -2.52
N PHE A 425 -77.86 -4.34 -3.70
CA PHE A 425 -78.54 -5.00 -4.81
C PHE A 425 -79.06 -6.38 -4.41
N SER A 426 -78.25 -7.22 -3.75
CA SER A 426 -78.67 -8.54 -3.29
C SER A 426 -79.84 -8.45 -2.30
N PHE A 427 -79.82 -7.50 -1.37
CA PHE A 427 -80.91 -7.31 -0.41
C PHE A 427 -82.21 -6.90 -1.09
N VAL A 428 -82.15 -5.90 -1.99
CA VAL A 428 -83.30 -5.40 -2.73
C VAL A 428 -83.83 -6.45 -3.68
N PHE A 429 -82.96 -7.13 -4.44
CA PHE A 429 -83.34 -8.14 -5.42
C PHE A 429 -84.03 -9.35 -4.78
N LEU A 430 -83.54 -9.83 -3.64
CA LEU A 430 -84.13 -10.98 -2.93
C LEU A 430 -85.47 -10.65 -2.25
N HIS A 431 -85.64 -9.41 -1.75
CA HIS A 431 -86.85 -8.97 -1.05
C HIS A 431 -87.75 -8.10 -1.92
N PHE A 432 -87.55 -8.12 -3.25
CA PHE A 432 -88.35 -7.36 -4.18
C PHE A 432 -89.74 -7.98 -4.30
N LYS A 433 -90.77 -7.20 -3.99
CA LYS A 433 -92.16 -7.58 -4.20
C LYS A 433 -92.63 -6.98 -5.52
N GLU A 434 -92.91 -7.83 -6.52
CA GLU A 434 -93.52 -7.36 -7.76
C GLU A 434 -94.88 -6.71 -7.48
N GLU A 435 -95.11 -5.52 -8.03
CA GLU A 435 -96.44 -4.94 -8.08
C GLU A 435 -97.28 -5.71 -9.10
N ALA A 436 -98.40 -6.27 -8.65
CA ALA A 436 -99.38 -6.89 -9.52
C ALA A 436 -100.00 -5.83 -10.43
N THR A 437 -99.50 -5.71 -11.67
CA THR A 437 -100.14 -4.91 -12.71
C THR A 437 -101.54 -5.43 -12.97
N GLY A 438 -102.52 -4.56 -12.74
CA GLY A 438 -103.95 -4.83 -12.85
C GLY A 438 -104.37 -5.38 -14.22
N ALA A 439 -105.40 -6.21 -14.16
CA ALA A 439 -106.07 -6.87 -15.27
C ALA A 439 -106.44 -5.91 -16.43
N GLY A 440 -106.00 -6.26 -17.64
CA GLY A 440 -106.36 -5.59 -18.90
C GLY A 440 -106.78 -6.59 -19.99
N LYS A 441 -108.08 -6.90 -20.01
CA LYS A 441 -108.95 -7.39 -21.11
C LYS A 441 -108.40 -8.32 -22.19
N SER A 442 -109.07 -9.48 -22.26
CA SER A 442 -109.20 -10.41 -23.37
C SER A 442 -109.78 -9.80 -24.66
N SER A 443 -109.13 -10.08 -25.80
CA SER A 443 -109.73 -10.25 -27.14
C SER A 443 -108.80 -11.22 -27.89
N LYS A 444 -109.11 -12.52 -27.94
CA LYS A 444 -109.96 -13.20 -28.94
C LYS A 444 -109.50 -12.97 -30.39
N ASP A 445 -109.08 -14.08 -30.99
CA ASP A 445 -109.00 -14.43 -32.42
C ASP A 445 -108.28 -13.45 -33.38
N ASP A 446 -107.20 -13.90 -34.03
CA ASP A 446 -107.38 -14.58 -35.31
C ASP A 446 -106.12 -15.27 -35.85
N LYS A 447 -106.39 -16.36 -36.58
CA LYS A 447 -105.45 -17.15 -37.39
C LYS A 447 -104.77 -16.28 -38.47
N LYS A 448 -103.47 -16.54 -38.73
CA LYS A 448 -103.00 -17.16 -39.99
C LYS A 448 -101.47 -17.24 -40.06
N THR A 449 -101.03 -18.44 -40.42
CA THR A 449 -99.78 -18.80 -41.08
C THR A 449 -99.47 -17.95 -42.31
N GLN A 450 -98.21 -17.49 -42.43
CA GLN A 450 -97.24 -17.99 -43.42
C GLN A 450 -95.84 -17.55 -43.04
#